data_AF-A0AA91V8S3-F1
#
_entry.id   AF-A0AA91V8S3-F1
#
_cell.length_a   1.000
_cell.length_b   1.000
_cell.length_c   1.000
_cell.angle_alpha   90.00
_cell.angle_beta   90.00
_cell.angle_gamma   90.00
#
_symmetry.space_group_name_H-M   'P 1'
#
loop_
_entity.id
_entity.type
_entity.pdbx_description
1 polymer ?
#
loop_
_entity_poly.entity_id
_entity_poly.type
_entity_poly.pdbx_seq_one_letter_code
_entity_poly.pdbx_strand_id
1 'polypeptide(L)'
;MKKKVLALAAAITLVAPLQNVAFAHENDGGHGVGVIPRWSAEDRHKEGVNSHLWIVNRGIDIMSHNTTVVKQDEVALLNEWRTDLENGIYSADYENPYYDNSTFASHFYDPDNGTTYIPFAKQAKETGAKYFKLAGESYQNKDMKQAFFYLGLSLHYLGDVNQPMHAANFTNLSYPQGFHSKYENFVDTIKDNYKVNDGNGYWNWKGTNPEDWIHASAVAAKQDFPSIVNDNTKDWFVKAAVSQDYANKWRAEVTPMTGKRLMEAQRVTAGYIQLWFDTYVNR
;
A
#
# COMPACT_ATOMS: atom_id res chain seq x y z
N MET A 1 -36.81 -69.07 -42.25
CA MET A 1 -36.92 -68.38 -40.93
C MET A 1 -35.64 -67.59 -40.66
N LYS A 2 -35.64 -66.27 -40.89
CA LYS A 2 -34.48 -65.39 -40.65
C LYS A 2 -34.72 -64.60 -39.36
N LYS A 3 -33.91 -64.82 -38.32
CA LYS A 3 -33.95 -64.05 -37.07
C LYS A 3 -33.30 -62.68 -37.31
N LYS A 4 -34.04 -61.60 -37.08
CA LYS A 4 -33.51 -60.23 -37.02
C LYS A 4 -32.97 -60.00 -35.61
N VAL A 5 -31.70 -59.61 -35.51
CA VAL A 5 -31.10 -59.12 -34.27
C VAL A 5 -31.38 -57.60 -34.21
N LEU A 6 -32.11 -57.15 -33.18
CA LEU A 6 -32.19 -55.73 -32.84
C LEU A 6 -30.94 -55.37 -32.03
N ALA A 7 -30.14 -54.43 -32.53
CA ALA A 7 -29.11 -53.76 -31.75
C ALA A 7 -29.76 -52.61 -30.98
N LEU A 8 -29.70 -52.67 -29.65
CA LEU A 8 -30.12 -51.60 -28.76
C LEU A 8 -28.93 -50.64 -28.60
N ALA A 9 -28.98 -49.47 -29.24
CA ALA A 9 -28.01 -48.42 -29.01
C ALA A 9 -28.39 -47.66 -27.72
N ALA A 10 -27.62 -47.88 -26.66
CA ALA A 10 -27.71 -47.06 -25.45
C ALA A 10 -26.99 -45.73 -25.71
N ALA A 11 -27.75 -44.64 -25.82
CA ALA A 11 -27.21 -43.30 -25.82
C ALA A 11 -26.82 -42.93 -24.37
N ILE A 12 -25.53 -43.01 -24.04
CA ILE A 12 -25.00 -42.43 -22.81
C ILE A 12 -24.83 -40.94 -23.09
N THR A 13 -25.75 -40.13 -22.59
CA THR A 13 -25.54 -38.68 -22.48
C THR A 13 -24.54 -38.43 -21.35
N LEU A 14 -23.25 -38.31 -21.70
CA LEU A 14 -22.27 -37.70 -20.82
C LEU A 14 -22.64 -36.21 -20.67
N VAL A 15 -23.33 -35.89 -19.59
CA VAL A 15 -23.41 -34.51 -19.11
C VAL A 15 -22.03 -34.21 -18.52
N ALA A 16 -21.18 -33.56 -19.30
CA ALA A 16 -19.97 -32.96 -18.77
C ALA A 16 -20.38 -31.92 -17.72
N PRO A 17 -19.80 -31.92 -16.51
CA PRO A 17 -20.04 -30.85 -15.57
C PRO A 17 -19.57 -29.55 -16.24
N LEU A 18 -20.46 -28.55 -16.29
CA LEU A 18 -20.07 -27.17 -16.55
C LEU A 18 -18.94 -26.84 -15.57
N GLN A 19 -17.71 -26.77 -16.07
CA GLN A 19 -16.62 -26.18 -15.33
C GLN A 19 -17.04 -24.74 -15.06
N ASN A 20 -17.27 -24.41 -13.78
CA ASN A 20 -17.29 -23.02 -13.35
C ASN A 20 -15.97 -22.42 -13.81
N VAL A 21 -16.04 -21.53 -14.79
CA VAL A 21 -14.90 -20.71 -15.20
C VAL A 21 -14.69 -19.73 -14.06
N ALA A 22 -13.81 -20.08 -13.13
CA ALA A 22 -13.27 -19.10 -12.20
C ALA A 22 -12.59 -18.02 -13.08
N PHE A 23 -13.04 -16.79 -12.99
CA PHE A 23 -12.44 -15.71 -13.77
C PHE A 23 -10.99 -15.50 -13.29
N ALA A 24 -10.08 -15.06 -14.16
CA ALA A 24 -8.66 -14.89 -13.79
C ALA A 24 -8.41 -13.79 -12.72
N HIS A 25 -9.46 -13.06 -12.34
CA HIS A 25 -9.49 -12.15 -11.20
C HIS A 25 -10.04 -12.77 -9.89
N GLU A 26 -10.52 -14.02 -9.90
CA GLU A 26 -11.23 -14.67 -8.78
C GLU A 26 -10.39 -15.73 -8.03
N ASN A 27 -9.08 -15.82 -8.27
CA ASN A 27 -8.23 -16.74 -7.52
C ASN A 27 -7.92 -16.24 -6.08
N ASP A 28 -8.83 -15.43 -5.51
CA ASP A 28 -8.78 -14.90 -4.16
C ASP A 28 -9.78 -15.71 -3.31
N GLY A 29 -9.28 -16.49 -2.35
CA GLY A 29 -10.08 -17.29 -1.44
C GLY A 29 -11.23 -16.47 -0.84
N GLY A 30 -12.44 -17.01 -0.93
CA GLY A 30 -13.69 -16.28 -0.77
C GLY A 30 -13.82 -15.48 0.52
N HIS A 31 -13.63 -14.16 0.42
CA HIS A 31 -14.27 -13.15 1.24
C HIS A 31 -14.66 -11.99 0.31
N GLY A 32 -15.90 -11.50 0.46
CA GLY A 32 -16.51 -10.53 -0.46
C GLY A 32 -15.62 -9.31 -0.69
N VAL A 33 -15.24 -9.09 -1.95
CA VAL A 33 -14.32 -8.03 -2.35
C VAL A 33 -15.07 -6.69 -2.32
N GLY A 34 -14.86 -5.93 -1.24
CA GLY A 34 -15.11 -4.50 -1.22
C GLY A 34 -14.14 -3.80 -2.20
N VAL A 35 -14.63 -2.77 -2.88
CA VAL A 35 -13.85 -1.88 -3.73
C VAL A 35 -13.04 -0.97 -2.80
N ILE A 36 -11.71 -1.11 -2.74
CA ILE A 36 -10.90 -0.29 -1.82
C ILE A 36 -9.65 0.29 -2.49
N PRO A 37 -9.43 1.63 -2.46
CA PRO A 37 -8.24 2.29 -3.04
C PRO A 37 -7.20 2.66 -1.96
N ARG A 38 -6.19 1.82 -1.62
CA ARG A 38 -5.38 2.09 -0.40
C ARG A 38 -4.12 1.24 -0.08
N TRP A 39 -3.11 1.03 -0.91
CA TRP A 39 -2.14 -0.08 -0.68
C TRP A 39 -2.87 -1.31 -0.08
N SER A 40 -2.32 -2.05 0.87
CA SER A 40 -3.17 -2.90 1.70
C SER A 40 -2.92 -2.61 3.17
N ALA A 41 -3.99 -2.59 3.93
CA ALA A 41 -4.00 -2.54 5.39
C ALA A 41 -5.00 -3.55 5.97
N GLU A 42 -5.20 -4.69 5.28
CA GLU A 42 -6.33 -5.60 5.48
C GLU A 42 -6.33 -6.34 6.82
N ASP A 43 -5.17 -6.46 7.45
CA ASP A 43 -5.02 -6.97 8.81
C ASP A 43 -4.13 -6.02 9.63
N ARG A 44 -4.58 -5.72 10.84
CA ARG A 44 -3.94 -4.76 11.73
C ARG A 44 -2.52 -5.16 12.15
N HIS A 45 -2.26 -6.45 12.32
CA HIS A 45 -1.02 -6.96 12.94
C HIS A 45 -0.28 -7.98 12.06
N LYS A 46 -0.72 -8.18 10.80
CA LYS A 46 -0.11 -9.15 9.89
C LYS A 46 0.31 -8.50 8.58
N GLU A 47 1.62 -8.50 8.35
CA GLU A 47 2.22 -7.98 7.10
C GLU A 47 1.72 -8.69 5.83
N GLY A 48 1.23 -9.93 5.93
CA GLY A 48 0.82 -10.73 4.76
C GLY A 48 -0.16 -10.01 3.84
N VAL A 49 -1.08 -9.24 4.42
CA VAL A 49 -2.10 -8.44 3.72
C VAL A 49 -2.11 -6.98 4.19
N ASN A 50 -0.96 -6.51 4.69
CA ASN A 50 -0.77 -5.14 5.15
C ASN A 50 0.59 -4.61 4.66
N SER A 51 0.60 -4.05 3.46
CA SER A 51 1.77 -3.43 2.85
C SER A 51 2.26 -2.19 3.63
N HIS A 52 1.38 -1.41 4.27
CA HIS A 52 1.80 -0.28 5.11
C HIS A 52 2.63 -0.74 6.30
N LEU A 53 2.12 -1.73 7.05
CA LEU A 53 2.83 -2.33 8.18
C LEU A 53 4.16 -2.94 7.72
N TRP A 54 4.16 -3.65 6.59
CA TRP A 54 5.38 -4.20 6.02
C TRP A 54 6.42 -3.10 5.72
N ILE A 55 6.02 -1.99 5.08
CA ILE A 55 6.94 -0.87 4.78
C ILE A 55 7.52 -0.28 6.07
N VAL A 56 6.68 -0.06 7.09
CA VAL A 56 7.13 0.47 8.39
C VAL A 56 8.09 -0.49 9.07
N ASN A 57 7.78 -1.79 9.12
CA ASN A 57 8.65 -2.78 9.75
C ASN A 57 9.99 -2.90 9.03
N ARG A 58 10.02 -2.85 7.70
CA ARG A 58 11.28 -2.80 6.95
C ARG A 58 12.04 -1.48 7.18
N GLY A 59 11.36 -0.35 7.36
CA GLY A 59 11.98 0.91 7.79
C GLY A 59 12.64 0.80 9.17
N ILE A 60 11.98 0.12 10.12
CA ILE A 60 12.54 -0.20 11.44
C ILE A 60 13.74 -1.16 11.33
N ASP A 61 13.69 -2.15 10.42
CA ASP A 61 14.82 -3.04 10.17
C ASP A 61 16.03 -2.25 9.64
N ILE A 62 15.84 -1.33 8.70
CA ILE A 62 16.90 -0.41 8.22
C ILE A 62 17.50 0.39 9.40
N MET A 63 16.66 0.91 10.29
CA MET A 63 17.12 1.63 11.49
C MET A 63 17.94 0.71 12.41
N SER A 64 17.52 -0.53 12.63
CA SER A 64 18.23 -1.50 13.46
C SER A 64 19.59 -1.90 12.90
N HIS A 65 19.73 -1.92 11.57
CA HIS A 65 21.00 -2.20 10.90
C HIS A 65 21.95 -1.00 10.89
N ASN A 66 21.48 0.21 11.19
CA ASN A 66 22.30 1.40 11.19
C ASN A 66 22.99 1.60 12.55
N THR A 67 24.32 1.55 12.57
CA THR A 67 25.13 1.67 13.80
C THR A 67 25.83 3.02 13.95
N THR A 68 25.52 3.99 13.07
CA THR A 68 26.25 5.27 13.00
C THR A 68 25.38 6.50 13.26
N VAL A 69 24.12 6.49 12.83
CA VAL A 69 23.17 7.61 12.92
C VAL A 69 22.09 7.30 13.97
N VAL A 70 21.53 6.09 13.90
CA VAL A 70 20.36 5.68 14.71
C VAL A 70 20.78 5.31 16.13
N LYS A 71 20.03 5.77 17.13
CA LYS A 71 20.18 5.29 18.51
C LYS A 71 19.30 4.06 18.70
N GLN A 72 19.87 2.94 19.10
CA GLN A 72 19.12 1.67 19.18
C GLN A 72 17.96 1.69 20.20
N ASP A 73 17.99 2.61 21.18
CA ASP A 73 16.84 2.85 22.07
C ASP A 73 15.60 3.39 21.33
N GLU A 74 15.77 4.04 20.18
CA GLU A 74 14.65 4.49 19.32
C GLU A 74 13.90 3.28 18.72
N VAL A 75 14.66 2.27 18.27
CA VAL A 75 14.11 1.00 17.77
C VAL A 75 13.45 0.21 18.91
N ALA A 76 14.06 0.21 20.10
CA ALA A 76 13.45 -0.40 21.28
C ALA A 76 12.11 0.25 21.63
N LEU A 77 12.03 1.58 21.57
CA LEU A 77 10.81 2.33 21.89
C LEU A 77 9.69 2.10 20.86
N LEU A 78 10.02 2.04 19.57
CA LEU A 78 9.06 1.66 18.52
C LEU A 78 8.48 0.26 18.77
N ASN A 79 9.30 -0.68 19.24
CA ASN A 79 8.86 -2.03 19.54
C ASN A 79 8.05 -2.12 20.84
N GLU A 80 8.38 -1.31 21.85
CA GLU A 80 7.61 -1.22 23.10
C GLU A 80 6.17 -0.75 22.83
N TRP A 81 5.99 0.24 21.95
CA TRP A 81 4.69 0.84 21.62
C TRP A 81 4.13 0.35 20.29
N ARG A 82 4.59 -0.82 19.82
CA ARG A 82 4.23 -1.42 18.54
C ARG A 82 2.72 -1.55 18.33
N THR A 83 1.98 -1.97 19.36
CA THR A 83 0.52 -2.12 19.27
C THR A 83 -0.16 -0.80 18.89
N ASP A 84 0.24 0.32 19.50
CA ASP A 84 -0.37 1.62 19.23
C ASP A 84 0.08 2.16 17.86
N LEU A 85 1.34 1.94 17.49
CA LEU A 85 1.86 2.25 16.16
C LEU A 85 1.06 1.53 15.06
N GLU A 86 0.86 0.22 15.21
CA GLU A 86 0.10 -0.64 14.28
C GLU A 86 -1.38 -0.27 14.25
N ASN A 87 -1.97 0.08 15.40
CA ASN A 87 -3.33 0.63 15.45
C ASN A 87 -3.44 1.91 14.61
N GLY A 88 -2.48 2.83 14.73
CA GLY A 88 -2.46 4.07 13.96
C GLY A 88 -2.37 3.85 12.46
N ILE A 89 -1.47 2.94 12.04
CA ILE A 89 -1.32 2.55 10.63
C ILE A 89 -2.66 2.00 10.10
N TYR A 90 -3.24 1.02 10.80
CA TYR A 90 -4.50 0.41 10.38
C TYR A 90 -5.67 1.41 10.37
N SER A 91 -5.81 2.23 11.41
CA SER A 91 -6.96 3.13 11.56
C SER A 91 -7.14 4.13 10.41
N ALA A 92 -6.06 4.50 9.72
CA ALA A 92 -6.12 5.44 8.61
C ALA A 92 -7.17 5.06 7.55
N ASP A 93 -7.35 3.76 7.33
CA ASP A 93 -8.16 3.18 6.27
C ASP A 93 -9.54 2.68 6.68
N TYR A 94 -9.87 2.74 7.97
CA TYR A 94 -11.04 2.03 8.50
C TYR A 94 -11.98 2.89 9.34
N GLU A 95 -11.53 4.05 9.82
CA GLU A 95 -12.36 4.88 10.70
C GLU A 95 -12.29 6.37 10.37
N ASN A 96 -13.36 7.08 10.73
CA ASN A 96 -13.40 8.53 10.67
C ASN A 96 -12.55 9.15 11.80
N PRO A 97 -11.91 10.30 11.55
CA PRO A 97 -11.99 11.09 10.32
C PRO A 97 -11.00 10.65 9.21
N TYR A 98 -10.21 9.60 9.43
CA TYR A 98 -9.01 9.31 8.63
C TYR A 98 -9.29 8.77 7.22
N TYR A 99 -10.37 8.01 7.04
CA TYR A 99 -10.77 7.51 5.72
C TYR A 99 -11.78 8.41 4.97
N ASP A 100 -12.02 9.63 5.48
CA ASP A 100 -12.88 10.64 4.88
C ASP A 100 -14.28 10.13 4.48
N ASN A 101 -15.01 9.53 5.42
CA ASN A 101 -16.33 8.93 5.14
C ASN A 101 -16.29 7.91 3.98
N SER A 102 -15.25 7.08 3.95
CA SER A 102 -14.98 6.07 2.90
C SER A 102 -14.65 6.66 1.52
N THR A 103 -14.29 7.95 1.44
CA THR A 103 -13.74 8.54 0.21
C THR A 103 -12.23 8.38 0.12
N PHE A 104 -11.52 8.31 1.25
CA PHE A 104 -10.05 8.27 1.30
C PHE A 104 -9.40 9.51 0.66
N ALA A 105 -10.09 10.65 0.58
CA ALA A 105 -9.55 11.85 -0.04
C ALA A 105 -8.19 12.27 0.55
N SER A 106 -8.02 12.14 1.87
CA SER A 106 -6.79 12.47 2.57
C SER A 106 -5.64 11.50 2.32
N HIS A 107 -5.87 10.37 1.63
CA HIS A 107 -4.83 9.39 1.27
C HIS A 107 -4.17 9.72 -0.07
N PHE A 108 -4.66 10.73 -0.78
CA PHE A 108 -4.14 11.15 -2.08
C PHE A 108 -3.50 12.53 -1.99
N TYR A 109 -2.46 12.73 -2.81
CA TYR A 109 -1.80 14.02 -2.95
C TYR A 109 -1.06 14.10 -4.28
N ASP A 110 -1.55 14.95 -5.17
CA ASP A 110 -0.83 15.30 -6.39
C ASP A 110 0.15 16.45 -6.10
N PRO A 111 1.47 16.23 -6.24
CA PRO A 111 2.48 17.24 -5.97
C PRO A 111 2.49 18.43 -6.95
N ASP A 112 1.93 18.30 -8.15
CA ASP A 112 2.02 19.36 -9.18
C ASP A 112 1.03 20.51 -8.89
N ASN A 113 -0.14 20.18 -8.33
CA ASN A 113 -1.19 21.15 -8.01
C ASN A 113 -1.49 21.23 -6.50
N GLY A 114 -0.93 20.33 -5.69
CA GLY A 114 -1.08 20.29 -4.25
C GLY A 114 -2.44 19.80 -3.76
N THR A 115 -3.21 19.07 -4.58
CA THR A 115 -4.58 18.65 -4.26
C THR A 115 -4.76 17.14 -4.21
N THR A 116 -5.83 16.69 -3.56
CA THR A 116 -6.40 15.35 -3.73
C THR A 116 -7.36 15.34 -4.94
N TYR A 117 -7.96 14.18 -5.23
CA TYR A 117 -8.87 13.95 -6.35
C TYR A 117 -10.28 14.54 -6.12
N ILE A 118 -10.65 14.88 -4.88
CA ILE A 118 -11.89 15.59 -4.55
C ILE A 118 -11.59 17.09 -4.36
N PRO A 119 -12.25 17.99 -5.12
CA PRO A 119 -12.09 19.43 -4.93
C PRO A 119 -12.34 19.86 -3.48
N PHE A 120 -11.44 20.70 -2.96
CA PHE A 120 -11.50 21.29 -1.61
C PHE A 120 -11.36 20.31 -0.42
N ALA A 121 -11.21 19.01 -0.67
CA ALA A 121 -10.95 18.04 0.38
C ALA A 121 -9.51 18.13 0.91
N LYS A 122 -9.29 17.54 2.09
CA LYS A 122 -7.96 17.40 2.70
C LYS A 122 -7.12 16.39 1.92
N GLN A 123 -5.81 16.62 1.88
CA GLN A 123 -4.85 15.78 1.15
C GLN A 123 -3.78 15.17 2.07
N ALA A 124 -3.00 14.21 1.55
CA ALA A 124 -2.05 13.41 2.34
C ALA A 124 -0.89 14.20 2.95
N LYS A 125 -0.40 15.25 2.28
CA LYS A 125 0.68 16.11 2.79
C LYS A 125 0.29 16.85 4.06
N GLU A 126 -0.84 17.56 4.06
CA GLU A 126 -1.29 18.31 5.25
C GLU A 126 -1.77 17.35 6.36
N THR A 127 -2.38 16.22 5.98
CA THR A 127 -2.91 15.24 6.94
C THR A 127 -1.79 14.44 7.62
N GLY A 128 -0.83 13.94 6.85
CA GLY A 128 0.36 13.26 7.37
C GLY A 128 1.21 14.17 8.26
N ALA A 129 1.43 15.43 7.86
CA ALA A 129 2.16 16.41 8.65
C ALA A 129 1.42 16.82 9.94
N LYS A 130 0.09 16.89 9.93
CA LYS A 130 -0.72 17.10 11.14
C LYS A 130 -0.45 16.00 12.16
N TYR A 131 -0.55 14.73 11.76
CA TYR A 131 -0.35 13.62 12.69
C TYR A 131 1.10 13.46 13.14
N PHE A 132 2.08 13.85 12.30
CA PHE A 132 3.49 13.93 12.71
C PHE A 132 3.67 14.87 13.92
N LYS A 133 3.07 16.07 13.85
CA LYS A 133 3.17 17.08 14.90
C LYS A 133 2.42 16.65 16.16
N LEU A 134 1.20 16.15 16.02
CA LEU A 134 0.41 15.65 17.15
C LEU A 134 1.10 14.49 17.86
N ALA A 135 1.75 13.58 17.12
CA ALA A 135 2.56 12.51 17.70
C ALA A 135 3.67 13.07 18.59
N GLY A 136 4.41 14.07 18.08
CA GLY A 136 5.50 14.71 18.82
C GLY A 136 5.02 15.47 20.05
N GLU A 137 3.91 16.19 19.96
CA GLU A 137 3.28 16.88 21.08
C GLU A 137 2.83 15.89 22.17
N SER A 138 2.18 14.79 21.78
CA SER A 138 1.81 13.70 22.71
C SER A 138 3.05 13.08 23.37
N TYR A 139 4.13 12.87 22.61
CA TYR A 139 5.37 12.34 23.16
C TYR A 139 5.96 13.25 24.25
N GLN A 140 6.06 14.55 23.96
CA GLN A 140 6.57 15.55 24.91
C GLN A 140 5.71 15.66 26.17
N ASN A 141 4.40 15.41 26.04
CA ASN A 141 3.45 15.33 27.15
C ASN A 141 3.43 13.97 27.86
N LYS A 142 4.34 13.06 27.50
CA LYS A 142 4.48 11.71 28.05
C LYS A 142 3.29 10.77 27.79
N ASP A 143 2.44 11.09 26.83
CA ASP A 143 1.34 10.23 26.38
C ASP A 143 1.82 9.34 25.23
N MET A 144 2.51 8.26 25.61
CA MET A 144 3.17 7.37 24.63
C MET A 144 2.17 6.66 23.72
N LYS A 145 1.04 6.19 24.27
CA LYS A 145 0.00 5.51 23.48
C LYS A 145 -0.49 6.41 22.36
N GLN A 146 -0.83 7.66 22.70
CA GLN A 146 -1.31 8.63 21.73
C GLN A 146 -0.21 9.06 20.75
N ALA A 147 1.03 9.19 21.23
CA ALA A 147 2.18 9.54 20.40
C ALA A 147 2.41 8.50 19.29
N PHE A 148 2.50 7.22 19.64
CA PHE A 148 2.77 6.16 18.67
C PHE A 148 1.57 5.86 17.78
N PHE A 149 0.34 6.01 18.29
CA PHE A 149 -0.86 5.98 17.44
C PHE A 149 -0.84 7.07 16.36
N TYR A 150 -0.58 8.33 16.73
CA TYR A 150 -0.49 9.41 15.76
C TYR A 150 0.73 9.28 14.83
N LEU A 151 1.84 8.72 15.32
CA LEU A 151 2.98 8.41 14.47
C LEU A 151 2.58 7.37 13.41
N GLY A 152 1.86 6.32 13.80
CA GLY A 152 1.34 5.29 12.89
C GLY A 152 0.46 5.89 11.79
N LEU A 153 -0.46 6.80 12.15
CA LEU A 153 -1.24 7.55 11.17
C LEU A 153 -0.36 8.37 10.24
N SER A 154 0.64 9.09 10.75
CA SER A 154 1.55 9.89 9.91
C SER A 154 2.34 9.02 8.91
N LEU A 155 2.82 7.86 9.36
CA LEU A 155 3.55 6.90 8.51
C LEU A 155 2.65 6.27 7.45
N HIS A 156 1.36 6.09 7.74
CA HIS A 156 0.38 5.65 6.75
C HIS A 156 0.33 6.59 5.54
N TYR A 157 0.05 7.87 5.77
CA TYR A 157 -0.05 8.87 4.71
C TYR A 157 1.28 9.07 3.95
N LEU A 158 2.42 8.90 4.62
CA LEU A 158 3.72 8.87 3.94
C LEU A 158 3.83 7.65 3.01
N GLY A 159 3.39 6.48 3.47
CA GLY A 159 3.35 5.26 2.67
C GLY A 159 2.45 5.39 1.43
N ASP A 160 1.29 6.03 1.58
CA ASP A 160 0.36 6.28 0.47
C ASP A 160 1.01 7.11 -0.64
N VAL A 161 1.65 8.23 -0.33
CA VAL A 161 2.26 9.08 -1.38
C VAL A 161 3.45 8.42 -2.09
N ASN A 162 3.97 7.32 -1.55
CA ASN A 162 4.94 6.47 -2.24
C ASN A 162 4.30 5.51 -3.25
N GLN A 163 2.97 5.35 -3.23
CA GLN A 163 2.15 4.68 -4.25
C GLN A 163 1.93 5.63 -5.45
N PRO A 164 2.42 5.31 -6.67
CA PRO A 164 2.29 6.21 -7.80
C PRO A 164 0.85 6.61 -8.16
N MET A 165 -0.15 5.76 -7.93
CA MET A 165 -1.56 6.08 -8.18
C MET A 165 -2.10 7.11 -7.17
N HIS A 166 -1.69 7.03 -5.90
CA HIS A 166 -2.04 8.02 -4.87
C HIS A 166 -1.42 9.38 -5.15
N ALA A 167 -0.18 9.39 -5.66
CA ALA A 167 0.52 10.60 -6.09
C ALA A 167 -0.01 11.20 -7.41
N ALA A 168 -0.90 10.49 -8.11
CA ALA A 168 -1.46 10.89 -9.40
C ALA A 168 -3.00 10.99 -9.39
N ASN A 169 -3.64 10.95 -8.21
CA ASN A 169 -5.11 10.97 -8.08
C ASN A 169 -5.83 9.89 -8.92
N PHE A 170 -5.17 8.75 -9.17
CA PHE A 170 -5.76 7.60 -9.85
C PHE A 170 -6.40 6.69 -8.82
N THR A 171 -7.72 6.71 -8.68
CA THR A 171 -8.45 5.94 -7.68
C THR A 171 -8.94 4.61 -8.24
N ASN A 172 -9.60 3.79 -7.43
CA ASN A 172 -10.25 2.58 -7.92
C ASN A 172 -11.45 2.83 -8.86
N LEU A 173 -11.92 4.08 -8.94
CA LEU A 173 -12.95 4.53 -9.88
C LEU A 173 -12.36 5.15 -11.16
N SER A 174 -11.06 5.41 -11.20
CA SER A 174 -10.36 5.82 -12.41
C SER A 174 -10.32 4.67 -13.42
N TYR A 175 -10.28 4.98 -14.71
CA TYR A 175 -10.30 3.96 -15.77
C TYR A 175 -8.91 3.31 -15.97
N PRO A 176 -8.81 1.97 -15.99
CA PRO A 176 -9.88 0.98 -15.81
C PRO A 176 -10.22 0.76 -14.33
N GLN A 177 -11.52 0.77 -14.03
CA GLN A 177 -12.04 0.64 -12.66
C GLN A 177 -11.65 -0.72 -12.07
N GLY A 178 -11.34 -0.75 -10.77
CA GLY A 178 -10.88 -1.97 -10.10
C GLY A 178 -9.39 -2.28 -10.27
N PHE A 179 -8.66 -1.56 -11.13
CA PHE A 179 -7.23 -1.80 -11.33
C PHE A 179 -6.41 -1.42 -10.10
N HIS A 180 -6.71 -0.27 -9.49
CA HIS A 180 -6.02 0.22 -8.32
C HIS A 180 -6.03 -0.82 -7.19
N SER A 181 -7.22 -1.30 -6.79
CA SER A 181 -7.32 -2.27 -5.69
C SER A 181 -6.65 -3.62 -6.02
N LYS A 182 -6.76 -4.08 -7.27
CA LYS A 182 -6.14 -5.35 -7.69
C LYS A 182 -4.62 -5.25 -7.81
N TYR A 183 -4.10 -4.09 -8.18
CA TYR A 183 -2.68 -3.81 -8.16
C TYR A 183 -2.14 -3.93 -6.73
N GLU A 184 -2.83 -3.35 -5.76
CA GLU A 184 -2.38 -3.35 -4.36
C GLU A 184 -2.44 -4.74 -3.73
N ASN A 185 -3.52 -5.48 -3.97
CA ASN A 185 -3.60 -6.90 -3.61
C ASN A 185 -2.47 -7.72 -4.25
N PHE A 186 -2.10 -7.42 -5.50
CA PHE A 186 -0.98 -8.10 -6.15
C PHE A 186 0.35 -7.78 -5.47
N VAL A 187 0.57 -6.54 -5.03
CA VAL A 187 1.82 -6.15 -4.36
C VAL A 187 2.05 -6.95 -3.08
N ASP A 188 0.99 -7.27 -2.34
CA ASP A 188 1.11 -8.14 -1.16
C ASP A 188 1.78 -9.48 -1.45
N THR A 189 1.60 -10.01 -2.65
CA THR A 189 2.14 -11.32 -3.07
C THR A 189 3.62 -11.27 -3.47
N ILE A 190 4.18 -10.08 -3.72
CA ILE A 190 5.55 -9.93 -4.21
C ILE A 190 6.45 -9.05 -3.34
N LYS A 191 5.88 -8.28 -2.38
CA LYS A 191 6.62 -7.28 -1.60
C LYS A 191 7.83 -7.85 -0.87
N ASP A 192 7.77 -9.08 -0.37
CA ASP A 192 8.87 -9.73 0.34
C ASP A 192 10.14 -9.92 -0.50
N ASN A 193 10.06 -9.86 -1.82
CA ASN A 193 11.24 -9.90 -2.71
C ASN A 193 12.05 -8.60 -2.70
N TYR A 194 11.54 -7.52 -2.11
CA TYR A 194 12.08 -6.16 -2.22
C TYR A 194 12.52 -5.57 -0.88
N LYS A 195 12.89 -6.42 0.08
CA LYS A 195 13.45 -5.97 1.37
C LYS A 195 14.79 -5.28 1.15
N VAL A 196 14.95 -4.10 1.73
CA VAL A 196 16.25 -3.45 1.87
C VAL A 196 16.98 -4.11 3.03
N ASN A 197 18.14 -4.73 2.75
CA ASN A 197 18.92 -5.50 3.74
C ASN A 197 20.16 -4.74 4.25
N ASP A 198 20.24 -3.44 3.99
CA ASP A 198 21.30 -2.55 4.49
C ASP A 198 20.73 -1.53 5.49
N GLY A 199 21.62 -0.84 6.22
CA GLY A 199 21.24 0.19 7.19
C GLY A 199 21.12 1.61 6.61
N ASN A 200 20.93 1.77 5.30
CA ASN A 200 20.95 3.09 4.64
C ASN A 200 19.54 3.65 4.44
N GLY A 201 18.96 4.21 5.50
CA GLY A 201 17.80 5.09 5.38
C GLY A 201 18.17 6.41 4.72
N TYR A 202 17.17 7.16 4.23
CA TYR A 202 17.42 8.52 3.77
C TYR A 202 17.42 9.50 4.95
N TRP A 203 18.50 9.45 5.73
CA TRP A 203 18.72 10.34 6.88
C TRP A 203 18.80 11.79 6.42
N ASN A 204 18.03 12.68 7.06
CA ASN A 204 17.97 14.12 6.73
C ASN A 204 17.73 14.38 5.23
N TRP A 205 16.93 13.55 4.57
CA TRP A 205 16.67 13.61 3.12
C TRP A 205 16.12 14.97 2.66
N LYS A 206 15.24 15.54 3.47
CA LYS A 206 14.70 16.89 3.34
C LYS A 206 14.94 17.63 4.66
N GLY A 207 14.44 18.87 4.73
CA GLY A 207 14.52 19.68 5.94
C GLY A 207 13.72 19.09 7.12
N THR A 208 13.59 19.88 8.17
CA THR A 208 12.88 19.46 9.39
C THR A 208 11.35 19.53 9.26
N ASN A 209 10.82 19.99 8.13
CA ASN A 209 9.39 20.08 7.89
C ASN A 209 8.88 18.76 7.32
N PRO A 210 7.98 18.03 8.01
CA PRO A 210 7.44 16.76 7.51
C PRO A 210 6.73 16.90 6.15
N GLU A 211 6.15 18.06 5.83
CA GLU A 211 5.51 18.28 4.53
C GLU A 211 6.50 18.16 3.36
N ASP A 212 7.76 18.52 3.54
CA ASP A 212 8.78 18.46 2.47
C ASP A 212 9.10 17.00 2.12
N TRP A 213 9.05 16.11 3.10
CA TRP A 213 9.26 14.66 2.92
C TRP A 213 8.09 14.05 2.17
N ILE A 214 6.86 14.30 2.62
CA ILE A 214 5.64 13.78 1.98
C ILE A 214 5.55 14.31 0.53
N HIS A 215 5.81 15.62 0.32
CA HIS A 215 5.80 16.19 -1.03
C HIS A 215 6.86 15.55 -1.93
N ALA A 216 8.10 15.42 -1.46
CA ALA A 216 9.17 14.86 -2.28
C ALA A 216 8.96 13.36 -2.58
N SER A 217 8.37 12.60 -1.65
CA SER A 217 7.93 11.22 -1.91
C SER A 217 6.91 11.18 -3.04
N ALA A 218 5.89 12.05 -2.98
CA ALA A 218 4.87 12.13 -4.01
C ALA A 218 5.45 12.52 -5.38
N VAL A 219 6.38 13.48 -5.43
CA VAL A 219 7.09 13.86 -6.67
C VAL A 219 7.79 12.65 -7.28
N ALA A 220 8.55 11.91 -6.49
CA ALA A 220 9.27 10.73 -6.96
C ALA A 220 8.30 9.61 -7.39
N ALA A 221 7.21 9.39 -6.66
CA ALA A 221 6.22 8.38 -7.00
C ALA A 221 5.44 8.72 -8.28
N LYS A 222 5.01 9.98 -8.44
CA LYS A 222 4.30 10.43 -9.64
C LYS A 222 5.15 10.30 -10.90
N GLN A 223 6.45 10.57 -10.82
CA GLN A 223 7.38 10.37 -11.95
C GLN A 223 7.36 8.91 -12.46
N ASP A 224 7.12 7.95 -11.56
CA ASP A 224 7.10 6.53 -11.86
C ASP A 224 5.71 5.99 -12.24
N PHE A 225 4.65 6.82 -12.13
CA PHE A 225 3.27 6.45 -12.44
C PHE A 225 3.08 5.86 -13.85
N PRO A 226 3.67 6.41 -14.93
CA PRO A 226 3.51 5.83 -16.27
C PRO A 226 4.08 4.42 -16.42
N SER A 227 4.99 3.99 -15.53
CA SER A 227 5.52 2.62 -15.56
C SER A 227 4.58 1.59 -14.94
N ILE A 228 3.54 2.04 -14.24
CA ILE A 228 2.49 1.19 -13.65
C ILE A 228 1.17 1.35 -14.42
N VAL A 229 0.80 2.59 -14.73
CA VAL A 229 -0.46 2.94 -15.40
C VAL A 229 -0.17 3.53 -16.77
N ASN A 230 -0.26 2.70 -17.81
CA ASN A 230 -0.09 3.07 -19.21
C ASN A 230 -1.04 2.27 -20.10
N ASP A 231 -1.05 2.56 -21.41
CA ASP A 231 -2.00 1.93 -22.33
C ASP A 231 -1.87 0.40 -22.36
N ASN A 232 -0.66 -0.16 -22.24
CA ASN A 232 -0.46 -1.61 -22.21
C ASN A 232 -1.03 -2.22 -20.93
N THR A 233 -0.70 -1.68 -19.76
CA THR A 233 -1.18 -2.23 -18.49
C THR A 233 -2.69 -2.09 -18.36
N LYS A 234 -3.28 -1.00 -18.87
CA LYS A 234 -4.73 -0.83 -18.95
C LYS A 234 -5.39 -1.86 -19.88
N ASP A 235 -4.86 -2.04 -21.10
CA ASP A 235 -5.37 -3.02 -22.07
C ASP A 235 -5.29 -4.46 -21.52
N TRP A 236 -4.14 -4.83 -20.96
CA TRP A 236 -3.93 -6.16 -20.39
C TRP A 236 -4.77 -6.38 -19.14
N PHE A 237 -4.96 -5.37 -18.30
CA PHE A 237 -5.86 -5.47 -17.16
C PHE A 237 -7.31 -5.73 -17.59
N VAL A 238 -7.81 -5.03 -18.61
CA VAL A 238 -9.18 -5.28 -19.13
C VAL A 238 -9.29 -6.70 -19.70
N LYS A 239 -8.30 -7.14 -20.49
CA LYS A 239 -8.28 -8.50 -21.07
C LYS A 239 -8.06 -9.60 -20.03
N ALA A 240 -7.48 -9.26 -18.88
CA ALA A 240 -7.29 -10.20 -17.78
C ALA A 240 -8.63 -10.71 -17.23
N ALA A 241 -9.75 -9.99 -17.42
CA ALA A 241 -11.06 -10.48 -17.03
C ALA A 241 -11.44 -11.81 -17.67
N VAL A 242 -10.89 -12.13 -18.85
CA VAL A 242 -11.21 -13.37 -19.59
C VAL A 242 -9.96 -14.20 -19.93
N SER A 243 -8.77 -13.83 -19.44
CA SER A 243 -7.53 -14.51 -19.81
C SER A 243 -6.43 -14.36 -18.76
N GLN A 244 -5.98 -15.50 -18.23
CA GLN A 244 -4.87 -15.55 -17.27
C GLN A 244 -3.54 -15.05 -17.85
N ASP A 245 -3.30 -15.24 -19.15
CA ASP A 245 -2.07 -14.76 -19.79
C ASP A 245 -1.94 -13.25 -19.70
N TYR A 246 -3.04 -12.52 -19.93
CA TYR A 246 -3.06 -11.06 -19.75
C TYR A 246 -2.97 -10.65 -18.28
N ALA A 247 -3.54 -11.46 -17.38
CA ALA A 247 -3.38 -11.26 -15.94
C ALA A 247 -1.91 -11.40 -15.51
N ASN A 248 -1.16 -12.31 -16.11
CA ASN A 248 0.27 -12.48 -15.86
C ASN A 248 1.08 -11.34 -16.52
N LYS A 249 0.70 -10.89 -17.72
CA LYS A 249 1.39 -9.80 -18.43
C LYS A 249 1.39 -8.50 -17.64
N TRP A 250 0.22 -8.01 -17.20
CA TRP A 250 0.19 -6.73 -16.47
C TRP A 250 0.92 -6.83 -15.13
N ARG A 251 0.80 -7.96 -14.42
CA ARG A 251 1.53 -8.19 -13.14
C ARG A 251 3.04 -8.16 -13.36
N ALA A 252 3.54 -8.87 -14.37
CA ALA A 252 4.95 -8.89 -14.70
C ALA A 252 5.47 -7.50 -15.12
N GLU A 253 4.68 -6.74 -15.89
CA GLU A 253 5.05 -5.41 -16.38
C GLU A 253 5.23 -4.39 -15.25
N VAL A 254 4.33 -4.37 -14.26
CA VAL A 254 4.41 -3.39 -13.16
C VAL A 254 5.47 -3.76 -12.12
N THR A 255 5.86 -5.04 -12.04
CA THR A 255 6.72 -5.60 -10.99
C THR A 255 8.05 -4.85 -10.80
N PRO A 256 8.84 -4.52 -11.85
CA PRO A 256 10.11 -3.81 -11.66
C PRO A 256 9.93 -2.45 -10.99
N MET A 257 8.90 -1.70 -11.41
CA MET A 257 8.63 -0.38 -10.81
C MET A 257 8.08 -0.51 -9.40
N THR A 258 7.20 -1.48 -9.14
CA THR A 258 6.73 -1.79 -7.79
C THR A 258 7.91 -2.07 -6.85
N GLY A 259 8.87 -2.89 -7.27
CA GLY A 259 10.06 -3.18 -6.48
C GLY A 259 10.87 -1.93 -6.12
N LYS A 260 11.13 -1.07 -7.12
CA LYS A 260 11.78 0.23 -6.91
C LYS A 260 11.00 1.08 -5.89
N ARG A 261 9.68 1.21 -6.03
CA ARG A 261 8.84 2.03 -5.12
C ARG A 261 8.80 1.48 -3.70
N LEU A 262 8.73 0.17 -3.53
CA LEU A 262 8.80 -0.46 -2.21
C LEU A 262 10.14 -0.18 -1.54
N MET A 263 11.26 -0.31 -2.26
CA MET A 263 12.58 -0.02 -1.68
C MET A 263 12.75 1.45 -1.29
N GLU A 264 12.29 2.38 -2.13
CA GLU A 264 12.30 3.81 -1.78
C GLU A 264 11.41 4.12 -0.57
N ALA A 265 10.20 3.54 -0.50
CA ALA A 265 9.28 3.75 0.61
C ALA A 265 9.92 3.32 1.95
N GLN A 266 10.63 2.18 1.98
CA GLN A 266 11.35 1.72 3.17
C GLN A 266 12.43 2.73 3.61
N ARG A 267 13.25 3.21 2.67
CA ARG A 267 14.36 4.14 2.97
C ARG A 267 13.85 5.51 3.42
N VAL A 268 12.80 6.02 2.79
CA VAL A 268 12.17 7.29 3.19
C VAL A 268 11.52 7.15 4.56
N THR A 269 10.76 6.08 4.80
CA THR A 269 10.10 5.83 6.09
C THR A 269 11.11 5.75 7.24
N ALA A 270 12.24 5.04 7.05
CA ALA A 270 13.31 5.01 8.05
C ALA A 270 13.83 6.43 8.37
N GLY A 271 14.13 7.23 7.33
CA GLY A 271 14.59 8.60 7.50
C GLY A 271 13.57 9.53 8.16
N TYR A 272 12.28 9.33 7.87
CA TYR A 272 11.18 10.12 8.43
C TYR A 272 10.91 9.79 9.91
N ILE A 273 11.05 8.51 10.30
CA ILE A 273 11.03 8.10 11.70
C ILE A 273 12.23 8.74 12.43
N GLN A 274 13.44 8.70 11.86
CA GLN A 274 14.61 9.35 12.46
C GLN A 274 14.37 10.86 12.65
N LEU A 275 13.81 11.54 11.64
CA LEU A 275 13.45 12.95 11.74
C LEU A 275 12.52 13.21 12.93
N TRP A 276 11.53 12.33 13.16
CA TRP A 276 10.60 12.47 14.27
C TRP A 276 11.32 12.37 15.62
N PHE A 277 12.19 11.37 15.79
CA PHE A 277 13.02 11.23 16.99
C PHE A 277 13.94 12.44 17.23
N ASP A 278 14.63 12.92 16.18
CA ASP A 278 15.48 14.11 16.25
C ASP A 278 14.69 15.38 16.60
N THR A 279 13.41 15.43 16.23
CA THR A 279 12.54 16.59 16.46
C THR A 279 11.97 16.60 17.87
N TYR A 280 11.61 15.45 18.45
CA TYR A 280 10.81 15.40 19.68
C TYR A 280 11.44 14.65 20.85
N VAL A 281 12.48 13.84 20.59
CA VAL A 281 13.08 12.95 21.61
C VAL A 281 14.53 13.32 21.91
N ASN A 282 15.34 13.56 20.88
CA ASN A 282 16.80 13.74 21.01
C ASN A 282 17.24 15.18 21.29
N ARG A 283 16.33 16.06 21.73
CA ARG A 283 16.62 17.47 22.00
C ARG A 283 17.06 17.74 23.42
#